data_AF-A0A2E7HH88-F1
#
_entry.id   AF-A0A2E7HH88-F1
#
_cell.length_a   1.000
_cell.length_b   1.000
_cell.length_c   1.000
_cell.angle_alpha   90.00
_cell.angle_beta   90.00
_cell.angle_gamma   90.00
#
_symmetry.space_group_name_H-M   'P 1'
#
loop_
_entity.id
_entity.type
_entity.pdbx_description
1 polymer ?
#
loop_
_entity_poly.entity_id
_entity_poly.type
_entity_poly.pdbx_seq_one_letter_code
_entity_poly.pdbx_strand_id
1 'polypeptide(L)' 'MPRPVTDDDVMLNNDALDPGYGQLNDITRDAINLAATREGFLLDSVYSGKAMAVFLKRARQGGPN' A
#
# COMPACT_ATOMS: atom_id res chain seq x y z
N MET A 1 -7.85 -6.82 32.52
CA MET A 1 -6.75 -5.87 32.20
C MET A 1 -7.37 -4.70 31.44
N PRO A 2 -6.93 -3.45 31.65
CA PRO A 2 -7.40 -2.33 30.84
C PRO A 2 -7.00 -2.53 29.37
N ARG A 3 -7.82 -2.05 28.44
CA ARG A 3 -7.52 -2.03 27.00
C ARG A 3 -6.48 -0.93 26.72
N PRO A 4 -5.25 -1.27 26.29
CA PRO A 4 -4.21 -0.26 26.06
C PRO A 4 -4.33 0.43 24.69
N VAL A 5 -5.23 -0.03 23.82
CA VAL A 5 -5.42 0.46 22.44
C VAL A 5 -6.89 0.80 22.22
N THR A 6 -7.13 1.95 21.61
CA THR A 6 -8.43 2.45 21.16
C THR A 6 -8.57 2.28 19.64
N ASP A 7 -9.79 2.42 19.12
CA ASP A 7 -10.02 2.24 17.70
C ASP A 7 -9.40 3.38 16.86
N ASP A 8 -9.21 4.57 17.47
CA ASP A 8 -8.55 5.73 16.85
C ASP A 8 -7.04 5.52 16.66
N ASP A 9 -6.43 4.59 17.39
CA ASP A 9 -5.00 4.25 17.25
C ASP A 9 -4.71 3.39 16.01
N VAL A 10 -5.75 2.81 15.38
CA VAL A 10 -5.61 1.86 14.27
C VAL A 10 -6.09 2.49 12.96
N MET A 11 -5.14 2.99 12.18
CA MET A 11 -5.42 3.55 10.86
C MET A 11 -5.30 2.48 9.77
N LEU A 12 -6.40 2.23 9.06
CA LEU A 12 -6.44 1.31 7.92
C LEU A 12 -6.60 2.08 6.60
N ASN A 13 -6.07 1.51 5.51
CA ASN A 13 -6.34 1.99 4.15
C ASN A 13 -6.61 0.77 3.27
N ASN A 14 -7.75 0.80 2.58
CA ASN A 14 -8.27 -0.33 1.82
C ASN A 14 -8.17 -0.12 0.29
N ASP A 15 -7.49 0.95 -0.15
CA ASP A 15 -7.52 1.43 -1.54
C ASP A 15 -6.91 0.46 -2.56
N ALA A 16 -6.09 -0.50 -2.09
CA ALA A 16 -5.45 -1.51 -2.94
C ALA A 16 -6.02 -2.93 -2.77
N LEU A 17 -7.11 -3.10 -2.01
CA LEU A 17 -7.65 -4.43 -1.71
C LEU A 17 -8.40 -5.06 -2.90
N ASP A 18 -9.06 -4.24 -3.72
CA ASP A 18 -9.78 -4.70 -4.91
C ASP A 18 -8.87 -5.50 -5.87
N PRO A 19 -9.41 -6.47 -6.62
CA PRO A 19 -10.78 -7.01 -6.53
C PRO A 19 -10.94 -8.07 -5.41
N GLY A 20 -9.88 -8.33 -4.63
CA GLY A 20 -9.90 -9.31 -3.54
C GLY A 20 -8.53 -9.85 -3.19
N TYR A 21 -8.50 -10.75 -2.20
CA TYR A 21 -7.27 -11.40 -1.76
C TYR A 21 -6.64 -12.25 -2.88
N GLY A 22 -5.31 -12.16 -3.02
CA GLY A 22 -4.55 -12.85 -4.06
C GLY A 22 -4.73 -12.29 -5.47
N GLN A 23 -5.63 -11.33 -5.68
CA GLN A 23 -5.89 -10.75 -6.99
C GLN A 23 -5.13 -9.43 -7.16
N LEU A 24 -4.39 -9.35 -8.27
CA LEU A 24 -3.61 -8.19 -8.65
C LEU A 24 -4.51 -7.12 -9.27
N ASN A 25 -4.27 -5.86 -8.93
CA ASN A 25 -4.89 -4.69 -9.55
C ASN A 25 -3.83 -3.77 -10.19
N ASP A 26 -4.31 -2.81 -10.97
CA ASP A 26 -3.44 -1.95 -11.78
C ASP A 26 -2.51 -1.08 -10.92
N ILE A 27 -3.03 -0.49 -9.83
CA ILE A 27 -2.21 0.35 -8.96
C ILE A 27 -1.09 -0.45 -8.26
N THR A 28 -1.34 -1.71 -7.94
CA THR A 28 -0.34 -2.62 -7.36
C THR A 28 0.71 -3.01 -8.39
N ARG A 29 0.28 -3.32 -9.63
CA ARG A 29 1.19 -3.61 -10.75
C ARG A 29 2.11 -2.43 -11.03
N ASP A 30 1.56 -1.22 -11.10
CA ASP A 30 2.34 -0.01 -11.37
C ASP A 30 3.32 0.30 -10.25
N ALA A 31 2.92 0.08 -8.98
CA ALA A 31 3.78 0.23 -7.83
C ALA A 31 4.96 -0.76 -7.85
N ILE A 32 4.71 -2.04 -8.14
CA ILE A 32 5.75 -3.06 -8.29
C ILE A 32 6.73 -2.67 -9.40
N ASN A 33 6.20 -2.30 -10.57
CA ASN A 33 7.03 -1.91 -11.72
C ASN A 33 7.89 -0.68 -11.41
N LEU A 34 7.31 0.34 -10.77
CA LEU A 34 8.05 1.54 -10.39
C LEU A 34 9.15 1.22 -9.38
N ALA A 35 8.84 0.45 -8.33
CA ALA A 35 9.80 0.08 -7.30
C ALA A 35 10.96 -0.76 -7.87
N ALA A 36 10.66 -1.71 -8.76
CA ALA A 36 11.67 -2.53 -9.41
C ALA A 36 12.58 -1.70 -10.34
N THR A 37 12.00 -0.80 -11.14
CA THR A 37 12.75 -0.06 -12.16
C THR A 37 13.50 1.16 -11.63
N ARG A 38 13.10 1.71 -10.48
CA ARG A 38 13.74 2.89 -9.88
C ARG A 38 14.71 2.53 -8.77
N GLU A 39 14.36 1.55 -7.94
CA GLU A 39 15.09 1.23 -6.71
C GLU A 39 15.57 -0.22 -6.67
N GLY A 40 15.29 -1.04 -7.70
CA GLY A 40 15.66 -2.46 -7.71
C GLY A 40 14.87 -3.32 -6.72
N PHE A 41 13.73 -2.82 -6.20
CA PHE A 41 12.92 -3.54 -5.23
C PHE A 41 11.98 -4.54 -5.90
N LEU A 42 12.09 -5.82 -5.50
CA LEU A 42 11.19 -6.87 -5.95
C LEU A 42 10.09 -7.07 -4.91
N LEU A 43 8.89 -6.58 -5.25
CA LEU A 43 7.71 -6.64 -4.38
C LEU A 43 6.72 -7.72 -4.89
N ASP A 44 6.03 -8.35 -3.95
CA ASP A 44 5.01 -9.36 -4.24
C ASP A 44 3.64 -8.71 -4.56
N SER A 45 2.82 -9.42 -5.33
CA SER A 45 1.51 -8.95 -5.82
C SER A 45 0.41 -8.94 -4.76
N VAL A 46 0.59 -9.61 -3.62
CA VAL A 46 -0.46 -9.83 -2.62
C VAL A 46 -0.33 -8.87 -1.44
N TYR A 47 0.89 -8.56 -1.02
CA TYR A 47 1.16 -7.79 0.19
C TYR A 47 1.98 -6.54 -0.08
N SER A 48 3.29 -6.71 -0.34
CA SER A 48 4.24 -5.59 -0.37
C SER A 48 3.99 -4.64 -1.55
N GLY A 49 3.55 -5.15 -2.69
CA GLY A 49 3.09 -4.32 -3.80
C GLY A 49 1.85 -3.50 -3.46
N LYS A 50 0.87 -4.09 -2.76
CA LYS A 50 -0.36 -3.38 -2.34
C LYS A 50 -0.04 -2.27 -1.34
N ALA A 51 0.84 -2.56 -0.38
CA ALA A 51 1.32 -1.55 0.57
C ALA A 51 2.08 -0.42 -0.14
N MET A 52 2.95 -0.74 -1.10
CA MET A 52 3.67 0.26 -1.90
C MET A 52 2.73 1.13 -2.73
N ALA A 53 1.69 0.54 -3.33
CA ALA A 53 0.68 1.29 -4.09
C ALA A 53 -0.01 2.35 -3.23
N VAL A 54 -0.45 1.98 -2.02
CA VAL A 54 -1.08 2.91 -1.06
C VAL A 54 -0.08 3.96 -0.59
N PHE A 55 1.16 3.57 -0.29
CA PHE A 55 2.23 4.49 0.09
C PHE A 55 2.48 5.56 -0.99
N LEU A 56 2.66 5.14 -2.25
CA LEU A 56 2.88 6.04 -3.38
C LEU A 56 1.67 6.95 -3.61
N LYS A 57 0.45 6.43 -3.49
CA LYS A 57 -0.78 7.24 -3.56
C LYS A 57 -0.78 8.34 -2.51
N ARG A 58 -0.49 8.00 -1.25
CA ARG A 58 -0.43 8.99 -0.14
C ARG A 58 0.70 10.00 -0.33
N ALA A 59 1.89 9.54 -0.72
CA ALA A 59 3.04 10.42 -0.97
C ALA A 59 2.73 11.47 -2.05
N ARG A 60 1.96 11.11 -3.09
CA ARG A 60 1.51 12.06 -4.12
C ARG A 60 0.46 13.05 -3.62
N GLN A 61 -0.41 12.63 -2.71
CA GLN A 61 -1.45 13.49 -2.13
C GLN A 61 -0.87 14.50 -1.13
N GLY A 62 0.15 14.10 -0.38
CA GLY A 62 0.88 14.97 0.54
C GLY A 62 2.09 15.63 -0.10
N GLY A 63 1.96 16.14 -1.33
CA GLY A 63 3.05 16.78 -2.10
C GLY A 63 3.83 17.83 -1.29
N PRO A 64 5.02 18.25 -1.75
CA PRO A 64 5.87 19.16 -0.98
C PRO A 64 5.07 20.43 -0.67
N ASN A 65 4.94 20.75 0.61
CA ASN A 65 4.41 22.03 1.08
C ASN A 65 5.15 23.19 0.40
#